data_AF-A0AAD6XR38-F1
#
_entry.id   AF-A0AAD6XR38-F1
#
_cell.length_a   1.000
_cell.length_b   1.000
_cell.length_c   1.000
_cell.angle_alpha   90.00
_cell.angle_beta   90.00
_cell.angle_gamma   90.00
#
_symmetry.space_group_name_H-M   'P 1'
#
loop_
_entity.id
_entity.type
_entity.pdbx_description
1 polymer ?
#
loop_
_entity_poly.entity_id
_entity_poly.type
_entity_poly.pdbx_seq_one_letter_code
_entity_poly.pdbx_strand_id
1 'polypeptide(L)'
;NVEQLRALRIIAEHFIFGMEEQLLLYIAGVGGAGKSFVIKAVVEFFRRCGVSDSIMLSAPTGCAAVLIDGFTIHALTFLPK
;
A
#
# COMPACT_ATOMS: atom_id res chain seq x y z
N ASN A 1 -1.18 15.02 -6.83
CA ASN A 1 -0.79 15.92 -5.71
C ASN A 1 0.66 15.61 -5.33
N VAL A 2 1.46 16.62 -4.97
CA VAL A 2 2.88 16.51 -4.56
C VAL A 2 3.07 15.49 -3.44
N GLU A 3 2.24 15.50 -2.39
CA GLU A 3 2.40 14.58 -1.26
C GLU A 3 2.15 13.11 -1.64
N GLN A 4 1.16 12.87 -2.50
CA GLN A 4 0.88 11.52 -3.02
C GLN A 4 2.03 11.01 -3.89
N LEU A 5 2.61 11.88 -4.72
CA LEU A 5 3.78 11.55 -5.54
C LEU A 5 5.01 11.28 -4.67
N ARG A 6 5.21 12.07 -3.61
CA ARG A 6 6.29 11.86 -2.65
C ARG A 6 6.21 10.50 -1.99
N ALA A 7 5.02 10.10 -1.53
CA ALA A 7 4.81 8.77 -0.95
C ALA A 7 5.18 7.64 -1.92
N LEU A 8 4.72 7.73 -3.17
CA LEU A 8 5.06 6.74 -4.20
C LEU A 8 6.57 6.70 -4.49
N ARG A 9 7.22 7.86 -4.57
CA ARG A 9 8.68 7.94 -4.80
C ARG A 9 9.48 7.28 -3.70
N ILE A 10 9.14 7.52 -2.43
CA ILE A 10 9.83 6.87 -1.29
C ILE A 10 9.75 5.34 -1.42
N ILE A 11 8.57 4.81 -1.73
CA ILE A 11 8.36 3.36 -1.90
C ILE A 11 9.14 2.84 -3.11
N ALA A 12 9.07 3.54 -4.25
CA ALA A 12 9.71 3.13 -5.48
C ALA A 12 11.24 3.15 -5.37
N GLU A 13 11.83 4.19 -4.78
CA GLU A 13 13.26 4.30 -4.55
C GLU A 13 13.76 3.22 -3.60
N HIS A 14 13.04 2.99 -2.49
CA HIS A 14 13.37 1.92 -1.54
C HIS A 14 13.42 0.55 -2.23
N PHE A 15 12.42 0.25 -3.06
CA PHE A 15 12.36 -0.99 -3.83
C PHE A 15 13.45 -1.09 -4.91
N ILE A 16 13.61 -0.06 -5.75
CA ILE A 16 14.54 -0.07 -6.90
C ILE A 16 15.99 -0.16 -6.44
N PHE A 17 16.35 0.55 -5.38
CA PHE A 17 17.73 0.54 -4.85
C PHE A 17 18.01 -0.66 -3.94
N GLY A 18 17.00 -1.51 -3.67
CA GLY A 18 17.17 -2.72 -2.86
C GLY A 18 17.68 -2.40 -1.46
N MET A 19 17.13 -1.36 -0.82
CA MET A 19 17.57 -0.94 0.52
C MET A 19 17.31 -2.06 1.54
N GLU A 20 18.33 -2.41 2.33
CA GLU A 20 18.27 -3.53 3.28
C GLU A 20 17.37 -3.24 4.49
N GLU A 21 17.30 -1.98 4.92
CA GLU A 21 16.49 -1.55 6.05
C GLU A 21 14.99 -1.58 5.70
N GLN A 22 14.16 -2.04 6.65
CA GLN A 22 12.71 -2.12 6.44
C GLN A 22 12.09 -0.72 6.30
N LEU A 23 11.36 -0.47 5.21
CA LEU A 23 10.57 0.75 5.05
C LEU A 23 9.28 0.68 5.89
N LEU A 24 9.22 1.47 6.96
CA LEU A 24 8.00 1.72 7.72
C LEU A 24 7.45 3.11 7.36
N LEU A 25 6.35 3.15 6.60
CA LEU A 25 5.75 4.39 6.12
C LEU A 25 4.32 4.58 6.64
N TYR A 26 4.08 5.71 7.32
CA TYR A 26 2.75 6.13 7.76
C TYR A 26 2.30 7.37 6.99
N ILE A 27 1.14 7.27 6.34
CA ILE A 27 0.54 8.36 5.56
C ILE A 27 -0.78 8.79 6.21
N ALA A 28 -0.76 9.93 6.88
CA ALA A 28 -1.95 10.53 7.50
C ALA A 28 -2.71 11.46 6.54
N GLY A 29 -3.94 11.78 6.90
CA GLY A 29 -4.74 12.80 6.21
C GLY A 29 -6.23 12.62 6.47
N VAL A 30 -7.01 13.68 6.30
CA VAL A 30 -8.46 13.65 6.45
C VAL A 30 -9.14 12.69 5.46
N GLY A 31 -10.39 12.31 5.75
CA GLY A 31 -11.23 11.59 4.79
C GLY A 31 -11.31 12.34 3.46
N GLY A 32 -11.26 11.61 2.34
CA GLY A 32 -11.29 12.22 1.01
C GLY A 32 -9.95 12.77 0.49
N ALA A 33 -8.86 12.75 1.26
CA ALA A 33 -7.53 13.24 0.82
C ALA A 33 -6.84 12.39 -0.28
N GLY A 34 -7.50 11.35 -0.79
CA GLY A 34 -6.97 10.48 -1.86
C GLY A 34 -5.92 9.47 -1.39
N LYS A 35 -5.90 9.07 -0.12
CA LYS A 35 -4.96 8.03 0.38
C LYS A 35 -5.13 6.69 -0.35
N SER A 36 -6.36 6.26 -0.62
CA SER A 36 -6.62 5.05 -1.41
C SER A 36 -6.07 5.12 -2.84
N PHE A 37 -5.95 6.34 -3.41
CA PHE A 37 -5.31 6.52 -4.70
C PHE A 37 -3.80 6.25 -4.64
N VAL A 38 -3.13 6.60 -3.54
CA VAL A 38 -1.72 6.25 -3.31
C VAL A 38 -1.54 4.74 -3.27
N ILE A 39 -2.42 4.01 -2.56
CA ILE A 39 -2.39 2.54 -2.51
C ILE A 39 -2.47 1.95 -3.93
N LYS A 40 -3.43 2.42 -4.74
CA LYS A 40 -3.58 1.97 -6.14
C LYS A 40 -2.35 2.27 -6.99
N ALA A 41 -1.72 3.42 -6.80
CA ALA A 41 -0.51 3.78 -7.52
C ALA A 41 0.69 2.90 -7.15
N VAL A 42 0.81 2.50 -5.88
CA VAL A 42 1.83 1.55 -5.42
C VAL A 42 1.60 0.17 -6.03
N VAL A 43 0.36 -0.34 -6.01
CA VAL A 43 0.02 -1.62 -6.64
C VAL A 43 0.37 -1.62 -8.13
N GLU A 44 -0.01 -0.55 -8.84
CA GLU A 44 0.32 -0.39 -10.27
C GLU A 44 1.83 -0.32 -10.52
N PHE A 45 2.60 0.29 -9.62
CA PHE A 45 4.07 0.30 -9.69
C PHE A 45 4.65 -1.12 -9.59
N PHE A 46 4.28 -1.90 -8.57
CA PHE A 46 4.74 -3.28 -8.42
C PHE A 46 4.31 -4.17 -9.60
N ARG A 47 3.09 -3.93 -10.12
CA ARG A 47 2.60 -4.60 -11.32
C ARG A 47 3.48 -4.30 -12.55
N ARG A 48 3.88 -3.05 -12.75
CA ARG A 48 4.79 -2.65 -13.85
C ARG A 48 6.20 -3.18 -13.68
N CYS A 49 6.64 -3.42 -12.45
CA CYS A 49 7.91 -4.09 -12.15
C CYS A 49 7.85 -5.62 -12.34
N GLY A 50 6.68 -6.18 -12.68
CA GLY A 50 6.52 -7.63 -12.89
C GLY A 50 6.51 -8.46 -11.60
N VAL A 51 6.28 -7.81 -10.45
CA VAL A 51 6.30 -8.44 -9.11
C VAL A 51 4.98 -8.22 -8.38
N SER A 52 3.85 -8.32 -9.09
CA SER A 52 2.52 -8.12 -8.52
C SER A 52 2.23 -9.03 -7.31
N ASP A 53 2.83 -10.21 -7.27
CA ASP A 53 2.61 -11.19 -6.20
C ASP A 53 3.43 -10.89 -4.93
N SER A 54 4.30 -9.87 -4.96
CA SER A 54 5.12 -9.48 -3.80
C SER A 54 4.46 -8.44 -2.90
N ILE A 55 3.20 -8.07 -3.17
CA ILE A 55 2.45 -7.09 -2.37
C ILE A 55 1.16 -7.70 -1.83
N MET A 56 0.91 -7.49 -0.54
CA MET A 56 -0.34 -7.85 0.11
C MET A 56 -1.02 -6.61 0.67
N LEU A 57 -2.32 -6.47 0.41
CA LEU A 57 -3.12 -5.33 0.82
C LEU A 57 -4.05 -5.74 1.96
N SER A 58 -4.09 -4.94 3.03
CA SER A 58 -5.02 -5.17 4.13
C SER A 58 -5.70 -3.90 4.63
N ALA A 59 -6.87 -4.07 5.23
CA ALA A 59 -7.57 -3.03 5.96
C ALA A 59 -8.24 -3.59 7.23
N PRO A 60 -8.59 -2.73 8.21
CA PRO A 60 -9.22 -3.19 9.46
C PRO A 60 -10.64 -3.75 9.28
N THR A 61 -11.41 -3.24 8.32
CA THR A 61 -12.82 -3.62 8.09
C THR A 61 -13.05 -4.18 6.69
N GLY A 62 -14.08 -5.01 6.54
CA GLY A 62 -14.42 -5.65 5.25
C GLY A 62 -14.68 -4.63 4.14
N CYS A 63 -15.48 -3.58 4.40
CA CYS A 63 -15.75 -2.55 3.41
C CYS A 63 -14.47 -1.81 2.97
N ALA A 64 -13.55 -1.52 3.89
CA ALA A 64 -12.29 -0.87 3.55
C ALA A 64 -11.36 -1.78 2.75
N ALA A 65 -11.34 -3.09 3.06
CA ALA A 65 -10.55 -4.08 2.33
C ALA A 65 -11.01 -4.20 0.87
N VAL A 66 -12.33 -4.28 0.64
CA VAL A 66 -12.91 -4.31 -0.70
C VAL A 66 -12.53 -3.06 -1.52
N LEU A 67 -12.48 -1.88 -0.90
CA LEU A 67 -12.14 -0.62 -1.61
C LEU A 67 -10.71 -0.57 -2.16
N ILE A 68 -9.81 -1.38 -1.60
CA ILE A 68 -8.41 -1.46 -2.02
C ILE A 68 -8.07 -2.80 -2.66
N ASP A 69 -9.08 -3.61 -3.02
CA ASP A 69 -8.91 -4.94 -3.60
C ASP A 69 -8.02 -5.86 -2.73
N GLY A 70 -8.17 -5.75 -1.41
CA GLY A 70 -7.39 -6.47 -0.42
C GLY A 70 -8.22 -7.32 0.54
N PHE A 71 -7.59 -7.76 1.61
CA PHE A 71 -8.21 -8.58 2.65
C PHE A 71 -8.38 -7.80 3.96
N THR A 72 -9.20 -8.31 4.88
CA THR A 72 -9.11 -7.80 6.26
C THR A 72 -7.78 -8.24 6.87
N ILE A 73 -7.24 -7.47 7.81
CA ILE A 73 -5.99 -7.86 8.49
C ILE A 73 -6.11 -9.27 9.10
N HIS A 74 -7.23 -9.57 9.76
CA HIS A 74 -7.53 -10.89 10.32
C HIS A 74 -7.49 -12.02 9.27
N ALA A 75 -8.09 -11.80 8.10
CA ALA A 75 -8.09 -12.80 7.04
C ALA A 75 -6.70 -12.99 6.41
N LEU A 76 -5.94 -11.89 6.26
CA LEU A 76 -4.61 -11.93 5.65
C LEU A 76 -3.58 -12.62 6.55
N THR A 77 -3.66 -12.40 7.86
CA THR A 77 -2.66 -12.89 8.83
C THR A 77 -3.14 -14.08 9.67
N PHE A 78 -4.36 -14.57 9.41
CA PHE A 78 -5.02 -15.62 10.19
C PHE A 78 -5.16 -15.31 11.70
N LEU A 79 -5.20 -14.02 12.05
CA LEU A 79 -5.45 -13.60 13.43
C LEU A 79 -6.93 -13.79 13.79
N PRO A 80 -7.24 -14.17 15.05
CA PRO A 80 -8.61 -14.21 15.53
C PRO A 80 -9.26 -12.82 15.46
N LYS A 81 -10.57 -12.78 15.20
CA LYS A 81 -11.37 -11.55 15.18
C LYS A 81 -11.54 -10.95 16.56
#